data_AF-A0A6M3ITF7-F1
#
_entry.id   AF-A0A6M3ITF7-F1
#
_cell.length_a   1.000
_cell.length_b   1.000
_cell.length_c   1.000
_cell.angle_alpha   90.00
_cell.angle_beta   90.00
_cell.angle_gamma   90.00
#
_symmetry.space_group_name_H-M   'P 1'
#
loop_
_entity.id
_entity.type
_entity.pdbx_description
1 polymer ?
#
loop_
_entity_poly.entity_id
_entity_poly.type
_entity_poly.pdbx_seq_one_letter_code
_entity_poly.pdbx_strand_id
1 'polypeptide(L)'
;MGKPGKGYEAYIGFGEESVYGTKVLATKFLELISDGIATADDRIHSESLNGVNTDEIEVANGAIKPSGDFAFECPQEGAEMLFKHALGRDEITIDATNNQFDFNIGAGELTAAIAVGVYPIGVIQTDAGSFCEALYNAIIIAETAGTYTVTFDVITRKFTITRSAGTLELMWESGTNGSSGLGLNPSAIMGFDDVADDTGALTYTGDNAYVMPDSTEQASFVVNSENEKIDFNIGAGELNATVANGTYAMGLNHLDSGTLCEAIYNAIVAAEAAGTYTVLFNNSTKKITITRSAGTFELMWKTGTNGSDGNDTHIGTLIGFSDSADDTGAVTYTGDSAVTLVYQHVIKIKDELPTSLSLEINRGYKAFYPTGMKIDKFEMSAELNSFLKVTCGVIGREVLFCSKTTETLPSVAPFNYTHGAFTYNNLSTNVKNISFSLNNNLNKDRFFIGSRYTSEPTRTGKLEVTGKFTVEFDSTDLYDDFRAATSRALVLLFTGGTISGKTQSYTLQIDMPAIKLTGGVPMATEAGIILYDCPFKAYKSGSDKEFKITIVNTVISI
;
A
#
# COMPACT_ATOMS: atom_id res chain seq x y z
N MET A 1 13.48 -34.40 -26.11
CA MET A 1 12.91 -33.07 -26.40
C MET A 1 11.94 -32.74 -25.27
N GLY A 2 12.08 -31.60 -24.59
CA GLY A 2 11.20 -31.21 -23.48
C GLY A 2 9.76 -31.03 -23.95
N LYS A 3 8.78 -31.18 -23.04
CA LYS A 3 7.39 -30.85 -23.34
C LYS A 3 7.31 -29.35 -23.71
N PRO A 4 6.54 -28.95 -24.73
CA PRO A 4 6.36 -27.55 -25.05
C PRO A 4 5.68 -26.83 -23.86
N GLY A 5 6.10 -25.59 -23.61
CA GLY A 5 5.38 -24.71 -22.68
C GLY A 5 3.95 -24.51 -23.16
N LYS A 6 3.02 -24.37 -22.22
CA LYS A 6 1.60 -24.15 -22.50
C LYS A 6 1.18 -22.86 -21.81
N GLY A 7 0.42 -22.02 -22.49
CA GLY A 7 0.03 -20.69 -22.00
C GLY A 7 -1.08 -20.67 -20.93
N TYR A 8 -1.53 -21.82 -20.45
CA TYR A 8 -2.44 -21.91 -19.29
C TYR A 8 -1.63 -22.02 -17.99
N GLU A 9 -2.20 -21.61 -16.84
CA GLU A 9 -1.49 -21.47 -15.54
C GLU A 9 -0.37 -20.41 -15.55
N ALA A 10 -0.45 -19.44 -16.46
CA ALA A 10 0.47 -18.31 -16.50
C ALA A 10 0.13 -17.29 -15.41
N TYR A 11 1.14 -16.81 -14.70
CA TYR A 11 1.02 -15.77 -13.69
C TYR A 11 2.25 -14.88 -13.69
N ILE A 12 2.10 -13.70 -13.11
CA ILE A 12 3.21 -12.85 -12.71
C ILE A 12 3.24 -12.73 -11.18
N GLY A 13 4.36 -13.09 -10.59
CA GLY A 13 4.68 -12.81 -9.20
C GLY A 13 5.55 -11.57 -9.11
N PHE A 14 5.47 -10.84 -8.02
CA PHE A 14 6.36 -9.70 -7.76
C PHE A 14 6.78 -9.65 -6.30
N GLY A 15 8.05 -9.30 -6.11
CA GLY A 15 8.69 -9.08 -4.82
C GLY A 15 9.50 -7.81 -4.89
N GLU A 16 9.51 -7.06 -3.80
CA GLU A 16 10.17 -5.77 -3.75
C GLU A 16 11.67 -5.90 -3.50
N GLU A 17 12.48 -5.19 -4.27
CA GLU A 17 13.92 -5.15 -4.10
C GLU A 17 14.33 -3.94 -3.28
N SER A 18 15.20 -4.18 -2.33
CA SER A 18 15.74 -3.16 -1.45
C SER A 18 17.07 -2.59 -1.91
N VAL A 19 17.78 -3.40 -2.68
CA VAL A 19 19.01 -3.06 -3.37
C VAL A 19 18.77 -3.37 -4.84
N TYR A 20 18.94 -2.36 -5.70
CA TYR A 20 18.64 -2.45 -7.12
C TYR A 20 19.27 -3.69 -7.78
N GLY A 21 18.43 -4.58 -8.32
CA GLY A 21 18.85 -5.79 -9.02
C GLY A 21 19.19 -6.97 -8.11
N THR A 22 18.99 -6.87 -6.80
CA THR A 22 19.12 -7.99 -5.86
C THR A 22 17.81 -8.75 -5.80
N LYS A 23 17.86 -10.02 -6.21
CA LYS A 23 16.67 -10.86 -6.28
C LYS A 23 15.94 -10.96 -4.93
N VAL A 24 14.64 -10.67 -4.93
CA VAL A 24 13.72 -10.93 -3.81
C VAL A 24 12.61 -11.87 -4.25
N LEU A 25 12.19 -12.79 -3.37
CA LEU A 25 11.11 -13.74 -3.70
C LEU A 25 9.76 -13.02 -3.84
N ALA A 26 8.98 -13.47 -4.82
CA ALA A 26 7.63 -12.99 -5.07
C ALA A 26 6.72 -13.36 -3.91
N THR A 27 6.02 -12.36 -3.38
CA THR A 27 5.06 -12.51 -2.26
C THR A 27 3.63 -12.21 -2.71
N LYS A 28 3.46 -11.60 -3.88
CA LYS A 28 2.19 -11.25 -4.49
C LYS A 28 2.15 -11.79 -5.91
N PHE A 29 0.97 -12.20 -6.37
CA PHE A 29 0.78 -12.85 -7.67
C PHE A 29 -0.47 -12.33 -8.35
N LEU A 30 -0.45 -12.24 -9.68
CA LEU A 30 -1.59 -11.85 -10.51
C LEU A 30 -1.70 -12.75 -11.74
N GLU A 31 -2.92 -12.93 -12.22
CA GLU A 31 -3.20 -13.61 -13.48
C GLU A 31 -2.85 -12.70 -14.66
N LEU A 32 -2.14 -13.26 -15.64
CA LEU A 32 -1.69 -12.52 -16.82
C LEU A 32 -2.73 -12.60 -17.96
N ILE A 33 -3.08 -11.45 -18.54
CA ILE A 33 -3.72 -11.39 -19.87
C ILE A 33 -2.66 -11.57 -20.95
N SER A 34 -1.53 -10.88 -20.79
CA SER A 34 -0.43 -10.91 -21.75
C SER A 34 0.90 -10.60 -21.08
N ASP A 35 1.95 -11.22 -21.58
CA ASP A 35 3.33 -11.00 -21.17
C ASP A 35 4.20 -10.77 -22.41
N GLY A 36 4.70 -9.55 -22.53
CA GLY A 36 5.63 -9.09 -23.55
C GLY A 36 7.03 -8.85 -23.03
N ILE A 37 7.39 -9.34 -21.83
CA ILE A 37 8.71 -9.15 -21.25
C ILE A 37 9.72 -10.01 -22.03
N ALA A 38 10.71 -9.33 -22.58
CA ALA A 38 11.80 -9.91 -23.34
C ALA A 38 13.14 -9.33 -22.90
N THR A 39 14.22 -10.03 -23.23
CA THR A 39 15.59 -9.56 -22.99
C THR A 39 16.27 -9.32 -24.31
N ALA A 40 16.63 -8.07 -24.59
CA ALA A 40 17.59 -7.78 -25.64
C ALA A 40 19.01 -7.99 -25.08
N ASP A 41 19.81 -8.78 -25.78
CA ASP A 41 21.21 -9.06 -25.45
C ASP A 41 22.04 -8.60 -26.65
N ASP A 42 22.61 -7.39 -26.53
CA ASP A 42 23.40 -6.80 -27.61
C ASP A 42 24.66 -7.66 -27.85
N ARG A 43 25.14 -7.70 -29.09
CA ARG A 43 26.40 -8.37 -29.44
C ARG A 43 27.39 -7.33 -29.92
N ILE A 44 28.65 -7.47 -29.48
CA ILE A 44 29.76 -6.66 -29.94
C ILE A 44 30.50 -7.49 -30.98
N HIS A 45 30.68 -6.93 -32.17
CA HIS A 45 31.43 -7.55 -33.25
C HIS A 45 32.77 -6.84 -33.41
N SER A 46 33.83 -7.60 -33.64
CA SER A 46 35.13 -7.03 -34.04
C SER A 46 35.01 -6.28 -35.36
N GLU A 47 35.63 -5.11 -35.45
CA GLU A 47 35.76 -4.35 -36.71
C GLU A 47 37.03 -4.74 -37.50
N SER A 48 37.66 -5.87 -37.14
CA SER A 48 38.86 -6.39 -37.81
C SER A 48 38.62 -6.55 -39.32
N LEU A 49 39.52 -5.99 -40.13
CA LEU A 49 39.47 -6.08 -41.60
C LEU A 49 40.17 -7.34 -42.15
N ASN A 50 40.57 -8.28 -41.29
CA ASN A 50 41.43 -9.42 -41.67
C ASN A 50 40.70 -10.54 -42.44
N GLY A 51 39.46 -10.33 -42.86
CA GLY A 51 38.68 -11.27 -43.65
C GLY A 51 37.33 -10.71 -44.07
N VAL A 52 36.67 -11.38 -45.02
CA VAL A 52 35.27 -11.10 -45.40
C VAL A 52 34.26 -11.83 -44.51
N ASN A 53 34.71 -12.79 -43.70
CA ASN A 53 33.89 -13.56 -42.77
C ASN A 53 34.16 -13.10 -41.33
N THR A 54 33.16 -13.23 -40.46
CA THR A 54 33.28 -12.94 -39.03
C THR A 54 33.55 -14.24 -38.27
N ASP A 55 34.64 -14.30 -37.48
CA ASP A 55 34.92 -15.48 -36.66
C ASP A 55 34.11 -15.46 -35.35
N GLU A 56 33.74 -16.63 -34.83
CA GLU A 56 32.97 -16.72 -33.57
C GLU A 56 33.74 -16.14 -32.38
N ILE A 57 35.08 -16.21 -32.42
CA ILE A 57 35.99 -15.64 -31.40
C ILE A 57 35.93 -14.10 -31.41
N GLU A 58 35.45 -13.49 -32.50
CA GLU A 58 35.35 -12.05 -32.71
C GLU A 58 33.99 -11.47 -32.28
N VAL A 59 33.16 -12.27 -31.60
CA VAL A 59 31.87 -11.84 -31.04
C VAL A 59 31.93 -11.86 -29.51
N ALA A 60 31.63 -10.71 -28.89
CA ALA A 60 31.52 -10.58 -27.45
C ALA A 60 30.10 -10.15 -27.05
N ASN A 61 29.74 -10.34 -25.78
CA ASN A 61 28.41 -10.00 -25.29
C ASN A 61 28.36 -8.52 -24.84
N GLY A 62 27.35 -7.80 -25.31
CA GLY A 62 27.12 -6.37 -25.09
C GLY A 62 26.15 -6.07 -23.92
N ALA A 63 25.42 -4.97 -23.97
CA ALA A 63 24.45 -4.62 -22.92
C ALA A 63 23.27 -5.61 -22.86
N ILE A 64 22.77 -5.89 -21.65
CA ILE A 64 21.55 -6.66 -21.42
C ILE A 64 20.42 -5.69 -21.06
N LYS A 65 19.28 -5.79 -21.76
CA LYS A 65 18.14 -4.88 -21.64
C LYS A 65 16.83 -5.68 -21.51
N PRO A 66 16.50 -6.17 -20.30
CA PRO A 66 15.18 -6.72 -20.01
C PRO A 66 14.15 -5.59 -20.06
N SER A 67 13.11 -5.73 -20.88
CA SER A 67 12.03 -4.76 -20.96
C SER A 67 10.79 -5.36 -21.62
N GLY A 68 9.67 -4.66 -21.52
CA GLY A 68 8.44 -5.01 -22.20
C GLY A 68 7.23 -4.67 -21.36
N ASP A 69 6.07 -5.00 -21.89
CA ASP A 69 4.79 -4.70 -21.26
C ASP A 69 4.14 -6.00 -20.80
N PHE A 70 3.52 -5.99 -19.63
CA PHE A 70 2.61 -7.04 -19.20
C PHE A 70 1.26 -6.43 -18.83
N ALA A 71 0.19 -7.21 -18.98
CA ALA A 71 -1.17 -6.76 -18.70
C ALA A 71 -1.95 -7.79 -17.89
N PHE A 72 -2.85 -7.30 -17.06
CA PHE A 72 -3.73 -8.07 -16.18
C PHE A 72 -5.09 -7.38 -16.03
N GLU A 73 -6.10 -8.14 -15.59
CA GLU A 73 -7.39 -7.58 -15.19
C GLU A 73 -7.25 -7.07 -13.76
N CYS A 74 -7.65 -5.83 -13.48
CA CYS A 74 -7.44 -5.22 -12.17
C CYS A 74 -8.27 -5.94 -11.10
N PRO A 75 -7.66 -6.74 -10.20
CA PRO A 75 -8.38 -7.32 -9.09
C PRO A 75 -8.83 -6.23 -8.11
N GLN A 76 -9.78 -6.57 -7.23
CA GLN A 76 -10.13 -5.71 -6.10
C GLN A 76 -9.03 -5.64 -5.02
N GLU A 77 -8.05 -6.55 -5.08
CA GLU A 77 -6.92 -6.66 -4.14
C GLU A 77 -5.66 -7.19 -4.81
N GLY A 78 -4.49 -6.79 -4.32
CA GLY A 78 -3.20 -7.39 -4.66
C GLY A 78 -2.40 -6.65 -5.74
N ALA A 79 -2.97 -5.63 -6.37
CA ALA A 79 -2.31 -4.80 -7.38
C ALA A 79 -1.63 -3.54 -6.80
N GLU A 80 -1.76 -3.29 -5.49
CA GLU A 80 -1.35 -2.05 -4.82
C GLU A 80 0.15 -1.81 -4.93
N MET A 81 0.97 -2.87 -4.80
CA MET A 81 2.42 -2.78 -4.96
C MET A 81 2.81 -2.27 -6.35
N LEU A 82 2.14 -2.74 -7.42
CA LEU A 82 2.42 -2.25 -8.77
C LEU A 82 2.02 -0.77 -8.93
N PHE A 83 0.92 -0.34 -8.30
CA PHE A 83 0.53 1.06 -8.32
C PHE A 83 1.54 1.95 -7.58
N LYS A 84 2.06 1.50 -6.43
CA LYS A 84 3.15 2.18 -5.71
C LYS A 84 4.43 2.27 -6.54
N HIS A 85 4.82 1.20 -7.22
CA HIS A 85 6.00 1.23 -8.10
C HIS A 85 5.81 2.07 -9.36
N ALA A 86 4.57 2.32 -9.78
CA ALA A 86 4.25 3.19 -10.91
C ALA A 86 4.24 4.68 -10.54
N LEU A 87 3.62 5.03 -9.41
CA LEU A 87 3.40 6.43 -9.01
C LEU A 87 4.50 6.96 -8.07
N GLY A 88 5.03 6.09 -7.22
CA GLY A 88 5.79 6.46 -6.03
C GLY A 88 5.16 5.84 -4.77
N ARG A 89 5.94 5.79 -3.69
CA ARG A 89 5.43 5.41 -2.38
C ARG A 89 5.91 6.38 -1.31
N ASP A 90 5.43 6.15 -0.10
CA ASP A 90 5.94 6.87 1.05
C ASP A 90 7.25 6.29 1.56
N GLU A 91 8.17 7.20 1.83
CA GLU A 91 9.54 6.90 2.18
C GLU A 91 9.98 7.81 3.33
N ILE A 92 10.89 7.30 4.15
CA ILE A 92 11.61 8.00 5.19
C ILE A 92 12.92 8.48 4.60
N THR A 93 13.15 9.78 4.66
CA THR A 93 14.44 10.36 4.26
C THR A 93 15.33 10.45 5.48
N ILE A 94 16.48 9.78 5.43
CA ILE A 94 17.57 9.93 6.39
C ILE A 94 18.67 10.76 5.73
N ASP A 95 19.04 11.87 6.36
CA ASP A 95 20.09 12.77 5.93
C ASP A 95 21.05 13.11 7.08
N ALA A 96 21.99 14.02 6.84
CA ALA A 96 22.99 14.36 7.84
C ALA A 96 22.43 15.03 9.12
N THR A 97 21.14 15.38 9.15
CA THR A 97 20.46 16.05 10.28
C THR A 97 19.66 15.10 11.15
N ASN A 98 19.55 13.82 10.80
CA ASN A 98 18.69 12.86 11.51
C ASN A 98 19.22 11.42 11.49
N ASN A 99 20.52 11.22 11.21
CA ASN A 99 21.10 9.90 11.01
C ASN A 99 21.86 9.31 12.19
N GLN A 100 21.78 9.89 13.39
CA GLN A 100 22.50 9.42 14.58
C GLN A 100 21.52 8.94 15.66
N PHE A 101 21.39 7.63 15.86
CA PHE A 101 20.54 7.06 16.90
C PHE A 101 21.36 6.73 18.15
N ASP A 102 21.16 7.47 19.23
CA ASP A 102 21.85 7.25 20.49
C ASP A 102 21.04 6.37 21.44
N PHE A 103 21.70 5.40 22.06
CA PHE A 103 21.09 4.47 23.01
C PHE A 103 22.09 4.02 24.07
N ASN A 104 21.61 3.54 25.22
CA ASN A 104 22.45 2.97 26.27
C ASN A 104 21.96 1.57 26.64
N ILE A 105 22.92 0.66 26.87
CA ILE A 105 22.68 -0.74 27.21
C ILE A 105 23.10 -1.12 28.64
N GLY A 106 23.33 -0.10 29.49
CA GLY A 106 23.85 -0.24 30.85
C GLY A 106 25.37 -0.14 30.96
N ALA A 107 26.06 0.22 29.87
CA ALA A 107 27.53 0.33 29.80
C ALA A 107 28.02 1.73 29.36
N GLY A 108 27.09 2.69 29.23
CA GLY A 108 27.35 4.01 28.66
C GLY A 108 26.68 4.17 27.30
N GLU A 109 26.66 5.41 26.82
CA GLU A 109 26.06 5.78 25.55
C GLU A 109 26.78 5.14 24.35
N LEU A 110 25.99 4.70 23.38
CA LEU A 110 26.38 4.21 22.08
C LEU A 110 25.63 4.98 21.01
N THR A 111 26.26 5.16 19.84
CA THR A 111 25.66 5.82 18.68
C THR A 111 25.60 4.86 17.50
N ALA A 112 24.41 4.60 16.99
CA ALA A 112 24.18 3.91 15.73
C ALA A 112 24.03 4.93 14.59
N ALA A 113 25.00 4.94 13.68
CA ALA A 113 24.96 5.77 12.48
C ALA A 113 24.10 5.08 11.40
N ILE A 114 22.91 5.62 11.16
CA ILE A 114 22.03 5.18 10.07
C ILE A 114 22.61 5.70 8.75
N ALA A 115 22.61 4.87 7.71
CA ALA A 115 23.07 5.32 6.41
C ALA A 115 22.15 6.43 5.87
N VAL A 116 22.74 7.46 5.26
CA VAL A 116 21.99 8.51 4.56
C VAL A 116 21.36 7.90 3.32
N GLY A 117 20.07 8.12 3.14
CA GLY A 117 19.31 7.53 2.06
C GLY A 117 17.81 7.77 2.20
N VAL A 118 17.09 7.32 1.17
CA VAL A 118 15.63 7.32 1.17
C VAL A 118 15.20 5.87 1.32
N TYR A 119 14.42 5.61 2.37
CA TYR A 119 14.06 4.29 2.81
C TYR A 119 12.55 4.09 2.77
N PRO A 120 12.06 2.96 2.26
CA PRO A 120 10.72 2.48 2.58
C PRO A 120 10.58 2.33 4.10
N ILE A 121 9.39 2.45 4.69
CA ILE A 121 9.28 2.24 6.15
C ILE A 121 9.73 0.82 6.56
N GLY A 122 9.18 -0.21 5.90
CA GLY A 122 9.21 -1.61 6.36
C GLY A 122 8.35 -1.85 7.59
N VAL A 123 7.80 -3.04 7.75
CA VAL A 123 7.02 -3.47 8.93
C VAL A 123 7.92 -4.12 9.97
N ILE A 124 9.00 -4.77 9.56
CA ILE A 124 9.93 -5.48 10.43
C ILE A 124 11.37 -5.35 9.94
N GLN A 125 12.35 -5.54 10.82
CA GLN A 125 13.78 -5.45 10.48
C GLN A 125 14.26 -6.44 9.41
N THR A 126 13.47 -7.44 9.04
CA THR A 126 13.79 -8.38 7.95
C THR A 126 13.26 -7.92 6.60
N ASP A 127 12.48 -6.83 6.56
CA ASP A 127 12.02 -6.23 5.31
C ASP A 127 13.20 -5.52 4.67
N ALA A 128 13.83 -6.20 3.74
CA ALA A 128 15.09 -5.76 3.15
C ALA A 128 15.00 -4.31 2.67
N GLY A 129 16.06 -3.54 2.94
CA GLY A 129 16.34 -2.12 2.70
C GLY A 129 15.21 -1.16 3.02
N SER A 130 14.33 -1.56 3.92
CA SER A 130 13.47 -0.64 4.65
C SER A 130 14.25 0.16 5.70
N PHE A 131 13.60 1.17 6.26
CA PHE A 131 14.08 1.94 7.39
C PHE A 131 14.17 1.06 8.64
N CYS A 132 13.22 0.14 8.84
CA CYS A 132 13.31 -0.86 9.91
C CYS A 132 14.59 -1.69 9.82
N GLU A 133 14.96 -2.16 8.63
CA GLU A 133 16.23 -2.88 8.41
C GLU A 133 17.43 -1.94 8.59
N ALA A 134 17.39 -0.72 8.03
CA ALA A 134 18.49 0.23 8.11
C ALA A 134 18.83 0.62 9.56
N LEU A 135 17.82 0.92 10.38
CA LEU A 135 18.00 1.21 11.80
C LEU A 135 18.49 -0.02 12.56
N TYR A 136 17.90 -1.20 12.33
CA TYR A 136 18.35 -2.43 12.95
C TYR A 136 19.83 -2.72 12.65
N ASN A 137 20.22 -2.60 11.38
CA ASN A 137 21.61 -2.80 10.94
C ASN A 137 22.56 -1.81 11.62
N ALA A 138 22.16 -0.54 11.75
CA ALA A 138 22.96 0.47 12.45
C ALA A 138 23.13 0.10 13.94
N ILE A 139 22.07 -0.36 14.61
CA ILE A 139 22.10 -0.78 16.01
C ILE A 139 23.05 -1.97 16.21
N ILE A 140 22.94 -3.02 15.40
CA ILE A 140 23.80 -4.22 15.57
C ILE A 140 25.27 -3.97 15.20
N ILE A 141 25.55 -2.95 14.38
CA ILE A 141 26.92 -2.49 14.12
C ILE A 141 27.49 -1.77 15.34
N ALA A 142 26.68 -0.93 16.01
CA ALA A 142 27.08 -0.24 17.23
C ALA A 142 27.20 -1.20 18.42
N GLU A 143 26.35 -2.23 18.49
CA GLU A 143 26.32 -3.22 19.58
C GLU A 143 26.02 -4.64 19.08
N THR A 144 27.06 -5.47 19.02
CA THR A 144 26.99 -6.81 18.42
C THR A 144 26.48 -7.92 19.36
N ALA A 145 26.42 -7.69 20.68
CA ALA A 145 26.06 -8.75 21.64
C ALA A 145 24.57 -8.79 21.98
N GLY A 146 23.79 -7.77 21.61
CA GLY A 146 22.35 -7.70 21.85
C GLY A 146 21.51 -8.37 20.76
N THR A 147 20.30 -8.82 21.12
CA THR A 147 19.26 -9.14 20.13
C THR A 147 18.23 -8.02 20.13
N TYR A 148 18.03 -7.41 18.97
CA TYR A 148 17.14 -6.28 18.79
C TYR A 148 16.07 -6.59 17.76
N THR A 149 14.93 -5.91 17.88
CA THR A 149 13.93 -5.85 16.82
C THR A 149 13.52 -4.41 16.59
N VAL A 150 13.30 -4.06 15.33
CA VAL A 150 12.76 -2.77 14.91
C VAL A 150 11.54 -3.10 14.06
N THR A 151 10.37 -2.66 14.52
CA THR A 151 9.11 -2.91 13.82
C THR A 151 8.34 -1.63 13.64
N PHE A 152 7.54 -1.57 12.59
CA PHE A 152 6.54 -0.54 12.38
C PHE A 152 5.17 -1.20 12.38
N ASP A 153 4.31 -0.83 13.31
CA ASP A 153 2.94 -1.32 13.30
C ASP A 153 2.13 -0.51 12.29
N VAL A 154 1.71 -1.14 11.20
CA VAL A 154 0.96 -0.47 10.10
C VAL A 154 -0.41 0.05 10.52
N ILE A 155 -0.95 -0.40 11.66
CA ILE A 155 -2.27 0.02 12.15
C ILE A 155 -2.11 1.28 13.00
N THR A 156 -1.27 1.23 14.03
CA THR A 156 -1.02 2.38 14.93
C THR A 156 -0.06 3.39 14.32
N ARG A 157 0.68 2.98 13.27
CA ARG A 157 1.73 3.73 12.56
C ARG A 157 2.87 4.14 13.47
N LYS A 158 3.21 3.32 14.45
CA LYS A 158 4.26 3.60 15.42
C LYS A 158 5.44 2.66 15.20
N PHE A 159 6.65 3.22 15.33
CA PHE A 159 7.86 2.42 15.42
C PHE A 159 8.00 1.85 16.82
N THR A 160 8.45 0.60 16.90
CA THR A 160 8.78 -0.07 18.15
C THR A 160 10.21 -0.58 18.06
N ILE A 161 11.02 -0.22 19.06
CA ILE A 161 12.38 -0.73 19.24
C ILE A 161 12.37 -1.63 20.46
N THR A 162 12.89 -2.85 20.34
CA THR A 162 12.99 -3.78 21.46
C THR A 162 14.37 -4.39 21.55
N ARG A 163 14.82 -4.62 22.78
CA ARG A 163 15.96 -5.48 23.11
C ARG A 163 15.46 -6.70 23.89
N SER A 164 15.95 -7.89 23.57
CA SER A 164 15.43 -9.14 24.16
C SER A 164 15.72 -9.30 25.66
N ALA A 165 16.78 -8.70 26.17
CA ALA A 165 17.21 -8.78 27.57
C ALA A 165 18.20 -7.67 27.94
N GLY A 166 18.41 -7.45 29.25
CA GLY A 166 19.38 -6.49 29.78
C GLY A 166 18.76 -5.13 30.06
N THR A 167 19.45 -4.07 29.63
CA THR A 167 18.99 -2.67 29.71
C THR A 167 18.85 -2.08 28.31
N LEU A 168 17.82 -1.29 28.08
CA LEU A 168 17.72 -0.46 26.89
C LEU A 168 17.23 0.92 27.34
N GLU A 169 17.96 1.96 26.96
CA GLU A 169 17.58 3.35 27.13
C GLU A 169 17.72 4.02 25.78
N LEU A 170 16.70 4.75 25.32
CA LEU A 170 16.77 5.53 24.09
C LEU A 170 17.06 6.97 24.46
N MET A 171 18.20 7.48 24.01
CA MET A 171 18.81 8.70 24.51
C MET A 171 18.38 9.90 23.65
N TRP A 172 17.06 10.13 23.55
CA TRP A 172 16.48 11.13 22.66
C TRP A 172 16.80 12.56 23.09
N GLU A 173 16.84 12.84 24.38
CA GLU A 173 17.11 14.16 24.92
C GLU A 173 18.60 14.32 25.25
N SER A 174 19.14 13.42 26.09
CA SER A 174 20.44 13.61 26.73
C SER A 174 21.63 12.97 25.99
N GLY A 175 21.37 12.17 24.95
CA GLY A 175 22.41 11.63 24.08
C GLY A 175 23.22 12.72 23.38
N THR A 176 24.43 12.41 22.96
CA THR A 176 25.33 13.35 22.25
C THR A 176 24.64 14.00 21.04
N ASN A 177 23.82 13.25 20.34
CA ASN A 177 23.04 13.64 19.18
C ASN A 177 21.55 13.90 19.50
N GLY A 178 21.17 13.79 20.77
CA GLY A 178 19.84 14.09 21.29
C GLY A 178 19.43 15.55 21.10
N SER A 179 18.18 15.87 21.43
CA SER A 179 17.58 17.20 21.27
C SER A 179 18.30 18.29 22.07
N SER A 180 18.87 17.95 23.24
CA SER A 180 19.73 18.83 24.03
C SER A 180 21.21 18.81 23.59
N GLY A 181 21.58 17.91 22.68
CA GLY A 181 22.90 17.74 22.10
C GLY A 181 23.03 18.37 20.72
N LEU A 182 23.48 17.59 19.73
CA LEU A 182 23.65 18.04 18.35
C LEU A 182 22.34 18.07 17.53
N GLY A 183 21.25 17.48 18.04
CA GLY A 183 19.96 17.42 17.35
C GLY A 183 20.02 16.64 16.03
N LEU A 184 20.83 15.58 15.96
CA LEU A 184 21.03 14.75 14.77
C LEU A 184 20.25 13.43 14.83
N ASN A 185 19.34 13.29 15.79
CA ASN A 185 18.66 12.05 16.07
C ASN A 185 17.36 11.86 15.25
N PRO A 186 16.94 10.61 14.99
CA PRO A 186 15.78 10.32 14.17
C PRO A 186 14.43 10.37 14.93
N SER A 187 14.37 10.82 16.19
CA SER A 187 13.18 10.72 17.06
C SER A 187 11.90 11.27 16.39
N ALA A 188 11.97 12.48 15.83
CA ALA A 188 10.86 13.17 15.21
C ALA A 188 10.33 12.42 13.97
N ILE A 189 11.23 11.79 13.19
CA ILE A 189 10.85 10.94 12.06
C ILE A 189 10.16 9.68 12.55
N MET A 190 10.63 9.13 13.66
CA MET A 190 10.12 7.88 14.22
C MET A 190 8.88 8.06 15.10
N GLY A 191 8.45 9.32 15.32
CA GLY A 191 7.30 9.64 16.16
C GLY A 191 7.57 9.52 17.67
N PHE A 192 8.82 9.51 18.11
CA PHE A 192 9.19 9.59 19.52
C PHE A 192 9.26 11.05 19.97
N ASP A 193 8.80 11.32 21.19
CA ASP A 193 8.97 12.59 21.88
C ASP A 193 10.42 12.71 22.35
N ASP A 194 11.11 13.78 21.96
CA ASP A 194 12.52 14.00 22.25
C ASP A 194 12.77 14.95 23.43
N VAL A 195 11.72 15.26 24.20
CA VAL A 195 11.82 16.07 25.42
C VAL A 195 12.33 15.29 26.64
N ALA A 196 12.42 13.96 26.57
CA ALA A 196 12.95 13.11 27.62
C ALA A 196 13.53 11.81 27.05
N ASP A 197 14.47 11.21 27.79
CA ASP A 197 14.95 9.88 27.45
C ASP A 197 13.97 8.78 27.87
N ASP A 198 13.85 7.78 27.02
CA ASP A 198 13.08 6.58 27.27
C ASP A 198 13.91 5.58 28.10
N THR A 199 13.52 5.36 29.36
CA THR A 199 14.27 4.50 30.30
C THR A 199 13.38 3.50 31.05
N GLY A 200 14.00 2.45 31.60
CA GLY A 200 13.33 1.49 32.49
C GLY A 200 12.52 0.37 31.82
N ALA A 201 12.51 0.30 30.49
CA ALA A 201 11.89 -0.79 29.73
C ALA A 201 12.87 -1.46 28.76
N LEU A 202 12.43 -2.56 28.15
CA LEU A 202 13.14 -3.26 27.08
C LEU A 202 12.50 -3.04 25.70
N THR A 203 11.34 -2.40 25.67
CA THR A 203 10.54 -2.14 24.49
C THR A 203 9.99 -0.73 24.61
N TYR A 204 10.23 0.07 23.58
CA TYR A 204 9.70 1.43 23.47
C TYR A 204 9.00 1.58 22.13
N THR A 205 7.85 2.23 22.15
CA THR A 205 7.00 2.47 20.99
C THR A 205 6.77 3.97 20.89
N GLY A 206 6.88 4.52 19.69
CA GLY A 206 6.76 5.97 19.48
C GLY A 206 5.47 6.55 20.08
N ASP A 207 5.58 7.75 20.64
CA ASP A 207 4.49 8.47 21.28
C ASP A 207 3.41 8.87 20.28
N ASN A 208 3.85 9.30 19.11
CA ASN A 208 3.02 9.77 18.03
C ASN A 208 2.99 8.75 16.88
N ALA A 209 1.82 8.61 16.27
CA ALA A 209 1.74 7.94 14.98
C ALA A 209 2.62 8.68 13.99
N TYR A 210 3.44 7.95 13.23
CA TYR A 210 4.17 8.50 12.10
C TYR A 210 3.17 9.04 11.07
N VAL A 211 3.06 10.36 11.03
CA VAL A 211 2.20 11.06 10.09
C VAL A 211 2.94 11.11 8.76
N MET A 212 2.51 10.26 7.84
CA MET A 212 2.97 10.41 6.46
C MET A 212 2.41 11.72 5.94
N PRO A 213 3.18 12.50 5.17
CA PRO A 213 2.67 13.70 4.53
C PRO A 213 1.43 13.45 3.66
N ASP A 214 1.15 12.21 3.24
CA ASP A 214 0.08 11.93 2.28
C ASP A 214 -0.54 10.51 2.18
N SER A 215 -0.20 9.50 3.00
CA SER A 215 -0.98 8.24 3.05
C SER A 215 -1.70 8.02 4.37
N THR A 216 -2.96 7.61 4.30
CA THR A 216 -3.86 7.24 5.41
C THR A 216 -4.15 5.74 5.40
N GLU A 217 -3.13 4.90 5.15
CA GLU A 217 -3.33 3.45 5.26
C GLU A 217 -3.52 3.09 6.74
N GLN A 218 -4.77 3.07 7.17
CA GLN A 218 -5.20 2.61 8.49
C GLN A 218 -6.40 1.71 8.31
N ALA A 219 -6.46 0.64 9.11
CA ALA A 219 -7.63 -0.22 9.17
C ALA A 219 -8.81 0.58 9.74
N SER A 220 -9.87 0.74 8.97
CA SER A 220 -11.04 1.54 9.28
C SER A 220 -12.26 0.67 9.61
N PHE A 221 -13.00 1.10 10.63
CA PHE A 221 -14.26 0.50 11.08
C PHE A 221 -15.35 1.56 11.07
N VAL A 222 -16.46 1.28 10.39
CA VAL A 222 -17.60 2.19 10.32
C VAL A 222 -18.62 1.76 11.36
N VAL A 223 -18.83 2.62 12.35
CA VAL A 223 -19.93 2.52 13.31
C VAL A 223 -21.04 3.46 12.88
N ASN A 224 -22.25 2.95 12.75
CA ASN A 224 -23.44 3.68 12.35
C ASN A 224 -24.66 3.20 13.15
N SER A 225 -25.84 3.76 12.86
CA SER A 225 -27.08 3.40 13.55
C SER A 225 -27.50 1.92 13.43
N GLU A 226 -26.89 1.16 12.54
CA GLU A 226 -27.15 -0.27 12.33
C GLU A 226 -26.25 -1.15 13.20
N ASN A 227 -25.20 -0.62 13.84
CA ASN A 227 -24.24 -1.42 14.60
C ASN A 227 -23.58 -0.67 15.79
N GLU A 228 -24.25 0.35 16.34
CA GLU A 228 -23.70 1.22 17.38
C GLU A 228 -23.93 0.74 18.83
N LYS A 229 -24.68 -0.35 19.05
CA LYS A 229 -25.10 -0.75 20.40
C LYS A 229 -24.23 -1.84 21.03
N ILE A 230 -24.08 -1.78 22.35
CA ILE A 230 -23.52 -2.87 23.17
C ILE A 230 -24.47 -3.07 24.35
N ASP A 231 -25.17 -4.19 24.37
CA ASP A 231 -26.01 -4.57 25.49
C ASP A 231 -25.22 -5.49 26.42
N PHE A 232 -25.23 -5.19 27.72
CA PHE A 232 -24.49 -5.96 28.71
C PHE A 232 -25.21 -5.97 30.05
N ASN A 233 -24.91 -6.96 30.89
CA ASN A 233 -25.46 -7.07 32.24
C ASN A 233 -24.34 -7.25 33.27
N ILE A 234 -24.42 -6.49 34.37
CA ILE A 234 -23.47 -6.53 35.48
C ILE A 234 -24.03 -7.20 36.74
N GLY A 235 -25.14 -7.94 36.60
CA GLY A 235 -25.90 -8.54 37.70
C GLY A 235 -27.02 -7.64 38.24
N ALA A 236 -27.32 -6.52 37.58
CA ALA A 236 -28.35 -5.55 37.98
C ALA A 236 -29.44 -5.34 36.92
N GLY A 237 -29.46 -6.18 35.88
CA GLY A 237 -30.29 -6.01 34.69
C GLY A 237 -29.48 -5.50 33.51
N GLU A 238 -30.13 -5.48 32.35
CA GLU A 238 -29.55 -5.03 31.09
C GLU A 238 -29.21 -3.54 31.10
N LEU A 239 -28.04 -3.22 30.55
CA LEU A 239 -27.52 -1.89 30.30
C LEU A 239 -27.17 -1.77 28.82
N ASN A 240 -27.40 -0.58 28.26
CA ASN A 240 -27.21 -0.33 26.83
C ASN A 240 -26.18 0.78 26.65
N ALA A 241 -25.01 0.42 26.12
CA ALA A 241 -23.98 1.36 25.69
C ALA A 241 -24.18 1.72 24.21
N THR A 242 -23.85 2.97 23.86
CA THR A 242 -23.89 3.46 22.48
C THR A 242 -22.51 3.95 22.08
N VAL A 243 -21.91 3.28 21.12
CA VAL A 243 -20.66 3.71 20.48
C VAL A 243 -21.01 4.84 19.51
N ALA A 244 -20.27 5.94 19.57
CA ALA A 244 -20.57 7.09 18.71
C ALA A 244 -20.42 6.72 17.23
N ASN A 245 -21.30 7.25 16.38
CA ASN A 245 -21.22 7.04 14.93
C ASN A 245 -19.98 7.71 14.35
N GLY A 246 -19.27 6.99 13.51
CA GLY A 246 -18.02 7.46 12.93
C GLY A 246 -17.22 6.38 12.24
N THR A 247 -16.07 6.79 11.71
CA THR A 247 -15.06 5.91 11.15
C THR A 247 -13.86 5.91 12.08
N TYR A 248 -13.50 4.73 12.58
CA TYR A 248 -12.46 4.56 13.59
C TYR A 248 -11.29 3.75 13.04
N ALA A 249 -10.07 4.15 13.41
CA ALA A 249 -8.92 3.27 13.30
C ALA A 249 -9.03 2.13 14.33
N MET A 250 -8.39 0.98 14.09
CA MET A 250 -8.20 -0.01 15.15
C MET A 250 -7.07 0.42 16.09
N GLY A 251 -7.30 0.35 17.41
CA GLY A 251 -6.26 0.52 18.43
C GLY A 251 -5.80 -0.83 18.95
N LEU A 252 -4.58 -0.96 19.46
CA LEU A 252 -4.16 -2.16 20.19
C LEU A 252 -4.87 -2.25 21.54
N ASN A 253 -5.22 -1.10 22.12
CA ASN A 253 -5.90 -1.03 23.41
C ASN A 253 -6.77 0.23 23.55
N HIS A 254 -7.63 0.25 24.57
CA HIS A 254 -8.56 1.37 24.86
C HIS A 254 -7.91 2.72 25.19
N LEU A 255 -6.61 2.78 25.46
CA LEU A 255 -5.88 4.03 25.71
C LEU A 255 -5.41 4.70 24.41
N ASP A 256 -5.51 4.00 23.28
CA ASP A 256 -5.12 4.54 21.98
C ASP A 256 -6.20 5.50 21.49
N SER A 257 -5.93 6.81 21.58
CA SER A 257 -6.93 7.84 21.29
C SER A 257 -7.37 7.86 19.83
N GLY A 258 -8.66 8.11 19.59
CA GLY A 258 -9.30 8.13 18.28
C GLY A 258 -9.60 6.75 17.70
N THR A 259 -9.46 5.68 18.48
CA THR A 259 -9.60 4.29 17.99
C THR A 259 -10.93 3.64 18.35
N LEU A 260 -11.25 2.55 17.68
CA LEU A 260 -12.44 1.75 17.97
C LEU A 260 -12.39 1.15 19.38
N CYS A 261 -11.20 0.76 19.85
CA CYS A 261 -11.04 0.22 21.21
C CYS A 261 -11.37 1.29 22.26
N GLU A 262 -10.91 2.53 22.07
CA GLU A 262 -11.28 3.66 22.92
C GLU A 262 -12.78 3.96 22.83
N ALA A 263 -13.36 3.96 21.63
CA ALA A 263 -14.78 4.25 21.43
C ALA A 263 -15.70 3.24 22.12
N ILE A 264 -15.38 1.94 22.05
CA ILE A 264 -16.10 0.86 22.76
C ILE A 264 -15.96 1.03 24.28
N TYR A 265 -14.74 1.28 24.75
CA TYR A 265 -14.48 1.50 26.18
C TYR A 265 -15.28 2.70 26.72
N ASN A 266 -15.22 3.84 26.03
CA ASN A 266 -15.93 5.05 26.42
C ASN A 266 -17.45 4.83 26.44
N ALA A 267 -17.98 4.07 25.49
CA ALA A 267 -19.41 3.73 25.46
C ALA A 267 -19.83 2.89 26.67
N ILE A 268 -19.05 1.87 27.04
CA ILE A 268 -19.31 1.01 28.21
C ILE A 268 -19.21 1.82 29.50
N VAL A 269 -18.15 2.62 29.68
CA VAL A 269 -17.94 3.45 30.88
C VAL A 269 -19.01 4.53 31.00
N ALA A 270 -19.51 5.08 29.88
CA ALA A 270 -20.63 6.03 29.90
C ALA A 270 -21.94 5.39 30.37
N ALA A 271 -22.16 4.10 30.05
CA ALA A 271 -23.33 3.35 30.50
C ALA A 271 -23.18 2.83 31.95
N GLU A 272 -21.95 2.53 32.39
CA GLU A 272 -21.64 2.01 33.72
C GLU A 272 -20.29 2.53 34.22
N ALA A 273 -20.31 3.63 34.97
CA ALA A 273 -19.09 4.32 35.40
C ALA A 273 -18.41 3.73 36.66
N ALA A 274 -19.05 2.80 37.39
CA ALA A 274 -18.50 2.29 38.64
C ALA A 274 -17.56 1.07 38.43
N GLY A 275 -17.67 0.39 37.29
CA GLY A 275 -16.80 -0.70 36.90
C GLY A 275 -15.45 -0.23 36.34
N THR A 276 -14.52 -1.17 36.24
CA THR A 276 -13.25 -1.00 35.54
C THR A 276 -13.23 -1.94 34.35
N TYR A 277 -12.96 -1.38 33.17
CA TYR A 277 -13.07 -2.09 31.90
C TYR A 277 -11.79 -1.95 31.09
N THR A 278 -11.52 -2.93 30.22
CA THR A 278 -10.50 -2.81 29.18
C THR A 278 -11.04 -3.35 27.87
N VAL A 279 -10.59 -2.75 26.77
CA VAL A 279 -10.81 -3.23 25.41
C VAL A 279 -9.44 -3.34 24.75
N LEU A 280 -9.11 -4.54 24.26
CA LEU A 280 -7.81 -4.86 23.67
C LEU A 280 -8.02 -5.49 22.29
N PHE A 281 -7.10 -5.22 21.37
CA PHE A 281 -7.02 -5.88 20.07
C PHE A 281 -5.71 -6.63 19.95
N ASN A 282 -5.77 -7.92 19.58
CA ASN A 282 -4.59 -8.71 19.32
C ASN A 282 -4.26 -8.68 17.82
N ASN A 283 -3.15 -8.04 17.44
CA ASN A 283 -2.78 -7.85 16.04
C ASN A 283 -2.39 -9.16 15.33
N SER A 284 -2.02 -10.22 16.07
CA SER A 284 -1.68 -11.52 15.49
C SER A 284 -2.92 -12.37 15.21
N THR A 285 -3.86 -12.44 16.15
CA THR A 285 -5.10 -13.22 16.00
C THR A 285 -6.23 -12.42 15.35
N LYS A 286 -6.06 -11.10 15.25
CA LYS A 286 -7.05 -10.11 14.79
C LYS A 286 -8.35 -10.17 15.61
N LYS A 287 -8.26 -10.39 16.92
CA LYS A 287 -9.44 -10.51 17.81
C LYS A 287 -9.51 -9.38 18.81
N ILE A 288 -10.72 -8.94 19.12
CA ILE A 288 -11.02 -7.99 20.19
C ILE A 288 -11.34 -8.76 21.48
N THR A 289 -10.82 -8.27 22.60
CA THR A 289 -11.12 -8.75 23.95
C THR A 289 -11.72 -7.61 24.77
N ILE A 290 -12.88 -7.85 25.37
CA ILE A 290 -13.53 -6.93 26.30
C ILE A 290 -13.48 -7.56 27.69
N THR A 291 -13.00 -6.81 28.68
CA THR A 291 -12.87 -7.28 30.06
C THR A 291 -13.48 -6.29 31.03
N ARG A 292 -14.12 -6.83 32.07
CA ARG A 292 -14.42 -6.15 33.33
C ARG A 292 -13.49 -6.68 34.41
N SER A 293 -12.92 -5.83 35.26
CA SER A 293 -11.91 -6.26 36.23
C SER A 293 -12.43 -7.17 37.35
N ALA A 294 -13.73 -7.12 37.68
CA ALA A 294 -14.36 -7.96 38.69
C ALA A 294 -15.90 -7.94 38.57
N GLY A 295 -16.56 -8.85 39.30
CA GLY A 295 -18.02 -8.93 39.41
C GLY A 295 -18.66 -9.79 38.31
N THR A 296 -19.96 -9.59 38.07
CA THR A 296 -20.68 -10.21 36.94
C THR A 296 -20.49 -9.38 35.68
N PHE A 297 -20.32 -10.02 34.53
CA PHE A 297 -20.29 -9.36 33.24
C PHE A 297 -20.81 -10.31 32.18
N GLU A 298 -21.85 -9.91 31.47
CA GLU A 298 -22.46 -10.69 30.39
C GLU A 298 -22.61 -9.77 29.19
N LEU A 299 -22.17 -10.19 28.00
CA LEU A 299 -22.40 -9.47 26.76
C LEU A 299 -23.58 -10.11 26.04
N MET A 300 -24.62 -9.32 25.80
CA MET A 300 -25.93 -9.81 25.41
C MET A 300 -26.16 -9.67 23.90
N TRP A 301 -25.27 -10.28 23.11
CA TRP A 301 -25.30 -10.19 21.64
C TRP A 301 -26.55 -10.80 21.01
N LYS A 302 -27.18 -11.76 21.70
CA LYS A 302 -28.38 -12.42 21.21
C LYS A 302 -29.64 -11.86 21.86
N THR A 303 -29.72 -11.93 23.19
CA THR A 303 -30.98 -11.68 23.91
C THR A 303 -31.18 -10.25 24.38
N GLY A 304 -30.16 -9.39 24.26
CA GLY A 304 -30.29 -7.96 24.55
C GLY A 304 -31.30 -7.26 23.65
N THR A 305 -31.79 -6.10 24.07
CA THR A 305 -32.77 -5.28 23.33
C THR A 305 -32.33 -5.00 21.89
N ASN A 306 -31.03 -4.83 21.68
CA ASN A 306 -30.36 -4.58 20.42
C ASN A 306 -29.60 -5.80 19.87
N GLY A 307 -29.66 -6.95 20.56
CA GLY A 307 -29.13 -8.22 20.11
C GLY A 307 -29.91 -8.81 18.92
N SER A 308 -29.43 -9.94 18.40
CA SER A 308 -29.98 -10.59 17.20
C SER A 308 -31.42 -11.11 17.33
N ASP A 309 -31.88 -11.44 18.55
CA ASP A 309 -33.30 -11.76 18.81
C ASP A 309 -34.16 -10.48 18.98
N GLY A 310 -33.54 -9.30 19.04
CA GLY A 310 -34.14 -7.99 19.27
C GLY A 310 -34.11 -7.07 18.03
N ASN A 311 -33.59 -5.85 18.20
CA ASN A 311 -33.49 -4.87 17.10
C ASN A 311 -32.34 -5.15 16.12
N ASP A 312 -31.41 -6.04 16.48
CA ASP A 312 -30.21 -6.36 15.68
C ASP A 312 -29.44 -5.11 15.23
N THR A 313 -29.08 -4.28 16.22
CA THR A 313 -28.29 -3.04 16.02
C THR A 313 -27.00 -3.05 16.84
N HIS A 314 -26.58 -4.23 17.28
CA HIS A 314 -25.40 -4.40 18.12
C HIS A 314 -24.10 -4.40 17.30
N ILE A 315 -23.01 -3.99 17.94
CA ILE A 315 -21.68 -3.93 17.29
C ILE A 315 -21.00 -5.31 17.21
N GLY A 316 -21.46 -6.30 17.98
CA GLY A 316 -20.81 -7.61 18.16
C GLY A 316 -20.25 -8.26 16.88
N THR A 317 -21.05 -8.35 15.81
CA THR A 317 -20.60 -8.93 14.54
C THR A 317 -19.48 -8.13 13.87
N LEU A 318 -19.52 -6.79 13.96
CA LEU A 318 -18.47 -5.89 13.44
C LEU A 318 -17.11 -6.15 14.11
N ILE A 319 -17.14 -6.48 15.40
CA ILE A 319 -15.96 -6.69 16.27
C ILE A 319 -15.62 -8.18 16.50
N GLY A 320 -16.21 -9.08 15.71
CA GLY A 320 -15.81 -10.48 15.64
C GLY A 320 -16.44 -11.39 16.70
N PHE A 321 -17.45 -10.93 17.41
CA PHE A 321 -18.27 -11.76 18.32
C PHE A 321 -19.41 -12.42 17.54
N SER A 322 -19.72 -13.66 17.90
CA SER A 322 -20.89 -14.39 17.45
C SER A 322 -22.14 -13.87 18.15
N ASP A 323 -23.20 -13.67 17.39
CA ASP A 323 -24.52 -13.28 17.86
C ASP A 323 -25.46 -14.48 18.06
N SER A 324 -24.93 -15.71 17.92
CA SER A 324 -25.71 -16.94 18.04
C SER A 324 -26.05 -17.32 19.49
N ALA A 325 -25.36 -16.72 20.46
CA ALA A 325 -25.57 -16.86 21.90
C ALA A 325 -25.03 -15.62 22.65
N ASP A 326 -25.47 -15.43 23.88
CA ASP A 326 -24.85 -14.45 24.78
C ASP A 326 -23.58 -15.01 25.41
N ASP A 327 -22.64 -14.11 25.67
CA ASP A 327 -21.41 -14.40 26.40
C ASP A 327 -21.67 -14.27 27.90
N THR A 328 -21.66 -15.39 28.64
CA THR A 328 -21.98 -15.44 30.07
C THR A 328 -20.97 -16.25 30.87
N GLY A 329 -20.94 -16.05 32.19
CA GLY A 329 -20.13 -16.86 33.13
C GLY A 329 -18.65 -16.50 33.26
N ALA A 330 -18.19 -15.43 32.61
CA ALA A 330 -16.84 -14.90 32.75
C ALA A 330 -16.83 -13.37 32.95
N VAL A 331 -15.65 -12.79 33.16
CA VAL A 331 -15.45 -11.33 33.20
C VAL A 331 -14.62 -10.82 32.03
N THR A 332 -14.19 -11.72 31.17
CA THR A 332 -13.38 -11.45 29.99
C THR A 332 -13.93 -12.29 28.85
N TYR A 333 -14.21 -11.63 27.73
CA TYR A 333 -14.69 -12.28 26.50
C TYR A 333 -13.83 -11.83 25.33
N THR A 334 -13.45 -12.76 24.48
CA THR A 334 -12.67 -12.51 23.27
C THR A 334 -13.48 -12.97 22.08
N GLY A 335 -13.54 -12.15 21.03
CA GLY A 335 -14.32 -12.45 19.83
C GLY A 335 -14.04 -13.84 19.26
N ASP A 336 -15.09 -14.49 18.78
CA ASP A 336 -15.05 -15.82 18.18
C ASP A 336 -14.22 -15.86 16.90
N SER A 337 -14.26 -14.78 16.12
CA SER A 337 -13.66 -14.68 14.80
C SER A 337 -12.64 -13.55 14.71
N ALA A 338 -11.67 -13.72 13.82
CA ALA A 338 -10.80 -12.63 13.40
C ALA A 338 -11.65 -11.52 12.76
N VAL A 339 -11.45 -10.26 13.16
CA VAL A 339 -12.11 -9.13 12.52
C VAL A 339 -11.49 -8.89 11.15
N THR A 340 -12.34 -8.71 10.14
CA THR A 340 -11.89 -8.22 8.84
C THR A 340 -11.47 -6.76 8.97
N LEU A 341 -10.21 -6.46 8.61
CA LEU A 341 -9.69 -5.10 8.57
C LEU A 341 -9.93 -4.53 7.16
N VAL A 342 -10.39 -3.28 7.08
CA VAL A 342 -10.60 -2.58 5.80
C VAL A 342 -9.64 -1.42 5.72
N TYR A 343 -8.76 -1.42 4.74
CA TYR A 343 -7.74 -0.39 4.53
C TYR A 343 -8.16 0.54 3.42
N GLN A 344 -7.85 1.82 3.59
CA GLN A 344 -7.88 2.81 2.53
C GLN A 344 -6.45 3.19 2.13
N HIS A 345 -6.07 2.83 0.91
CA HIS A 345 -4.78 3.16 0.32
C HIS A 345 -4.93 4.43 -0.49
N VAL A 346 -4.12 5.45 -0.20
CA VAL A 346 -4.05 6.66 -1.02
C VAL A 346 -2.65 6.73 -1.61
N ILE A 347 -2.54 6.45 -2.92
CA ILE A 347 -1.29 6.40 -3.65
C ILE A 347 -1.19 7.65 -4.53
N LYS A 348 -0.18 8.49 -4.25
CA LYS A 348 0.07 9.72 -4.98
C LYS A 348 1.35 9.61 -5.80
N ILE A 349 1.43 10.40 -6.85
CA ILE A 349 2.69 10.57 -7.58
C ILE A 349 3.74 11.20 -6.65
N LYS A 350 4.93 10.62 -6.62
CA LYS A 350 6.11 11.15 -5.91
C LYS A 350 7.17 11.58 -6.90
N ASP A 351 8.17 12.33 -6.44
CA ASP A 351 9.27 12.78 -7.28
C ASP A 351 10.30 11.65 -7.53
N GLU A 352 10.40 10.70 -6.60
CA GLU A 352 11.20 9.49 -6.72
C GLU A 352 10.30 8.24 -6.78
N LEU A 353 10.78 7.19 -7.45
CA LEU A 353 10.10 5.89 -7.55
C LEU A 353 10.83 4.89 -6.66
N PRO A 354 10.11 3.90 -6.09
CA PRO A 354 10.74 2.84 -5.31
C PRO A 354 11.86 2.15 -6.08
N THR A 355 12.87 1.65 -5.36
CA THR A 355 14.12 1.06 -5.88
C THR A 355 13.89 0.17 -7.10
N SER A 356 13.30 -1.02 -6.94
CA SER A 356 12.93 -1.90 -8.05
C SER A 356 12.07 -3.09 -7.60
N LEU A 357 11.57 -3.84 -8.58
CA LEU A 357 10.87 -5.11 -8.42
C LEU A 357 11.71 -6.26 -8.96
N SER A 358 11.61 -7.39 -8.28
CA SER A 358 11.87 -8.71 -8.80
C SER A 358 10.54 -9.28 -9.34
N LEU A 359 10.53 -9.68 -10.60
CA LEU A 359 9.34 -10.28 -11.23
C LEU A 359 9.55 -11.78 -11.39
N GLU A 360 8.54 -12.58 -11.05
CA GLU A 360 8.48 -14.00 -11.36
C GLU A 360 7.48 -14.22 -12.50
N ILE A 361 7.96 -14.71 -13.64
CA ILE A 361 7.09 -14.92 -14.79
C ILE A 361 7.04 -16.41 -15.10
N ASN A 362 5.87 -17.02 -14.90
CA ASN A 362 5.64 -18.42 -15.22
C ASN A 362 4.82 -18.57 -16.50
N ARG A 363 5.30 -19.43 -17.41
CA ARG A 363 4.66 -19.78 -18.69
C ARG A 363 4.42 -21.30 -18.80
N GLY A 364 4.17 -21.97 -17.68
CA GLY A 364 3.89 -23.42 -17.62
C GLY A 364 5.08 -24.35 -17.88
N TYR A 365 6.32 -23.85 -17.73
CA TYR A 365 7.54 -24.67 -17.87
C TYR A 365 8.64 -24.28 -16.87
N LYS A 366 9.36 -23.19 -17.14
CA LYS A 366 10.39 -22.63 -16.26
C LYS A 366 10.05 -21.17 -15.99
N ALA A 367 10.14 -20.76 -14.73
CA ALA A 367 9.91 -19.38 -14.35
C ALA A 367 11.16 -18.54 -14.69
N PHE A 368 10.92 -17.41 -15.33
CA PHE A 368 11.92 -16.37 -15.52
C PHE A 368 11.86 -15.43 -14.32
N TYR A 369 13.01 -14.89 -13.94
CA TYR A 369 13.14 -13.97 -12.82
C TYR A 369 13.88 -12.68 -13.21
N PRO A 370 13.23 -11.76 -13.93
CA PRO A 370 13.78 -10.43 -14.13
C PRO A 370 13.96 -9.68 -12.81
N THR A 371 15.13 -9.08 -12.61
CA THR A 371 15.47 -8.27 -11.43
C THR A 371 15.79 -6.83 -11.82
N GLY A 372 15.71 -5.92 -10.86
CA GLY A 372 15.94 -4.50 -11.10
C GLY A 372 14.87 -3.87 -11.99
N MET A 373 13.64 -4.36 -11.92
CA MET A 373 12.53 -3.91 -12.77
C MET A 373 11.92 -2.61 -12.21
N LYS A 374 11.83 -1.56 -13.01
CA LYS A 374 11.08 -0.33 -12.71
C LYS A 374 9.94 -0.14 -13.72
N ILE A 375 8.83 0.43 -13.26
CA ILE A 375 7.66 0.72 -14.10
C ILE A 375 7.88 2.08 -14.79
N ASP A 376 8.10 2.05 -16.10
CA ASP A 376 8.23 3.24 -16.95
C ASP A 376 6.85 3.72 -17.43
N LYS A 377 5.95 2.79 -17.72
CA LYS A 377 4.60 3.07 -18.20
C LYS A 377 3.56 2.38 -17.35
N PHE A 378 2.49 3.09 -17.02
CA PHE A 378 1.32 2.54 -16.35
C PHE A 378 0.07 2.99 -17.09
N GLU A 379 -0.80 2.06 -17.48
CA GLU A 379 -2.01 2.35 -18.25
C GLU A 379 -3.20 1.62 -17.64
N MET A 380 -4.34 2.32 -17.54
CA MET A 380 -5.63 1.72 -17.23
C MET A 380 -6.61 1.98 -18.37
N SER A 381 -7.41 0.98 -18.71
CA SER A 381 -8.46 1.10 -19.72
C SER A 381 -9.73 0.35 -19.31
N ALA A 382 -10.88 1.02 -19.44
CA ALA A 382 -12.20 0.43 -19.28
C ALA A 382 -13.03 0.64 -20.55
N GLU A 383 -13.60 -0.45 -21.04
CA GLU A 383 -14.42 -0.49 -22.25
C GLU A 383 -15.67 -1.33 -21.99
N LEU A 384 -16.73 -1.10 -22.78
CA LEU A 384 -17.97 -1.86 -22.68
C LEU A 384 -17.71 -3.38 -22.79
N ASN A 385 -18.42 -4.16 -21.98
CA ASN A 385 -18.34 -5.62 -21.94
C ASN A 385 -16.95 -6.18 -21.59
N SER A 386 -16.11 -5.44 -20.87
CA SER A 386 -14.76 -5.86 -20.49
C SER A 386 -14.47 -5.64 -19.01
N PHE A 387 -13.47 -6.35 -18.50
CA PHE A 387 -12.84 -6.05 -17.21
C PHE A 387 -11.97 -4.78 -17.32
N LEU A 388 -11.75 -4.12 -16.18
CA LEU A 388 -10.77 -3.03 -16.10
C LEU A 388 -9.38 -3.63 -16.34
N LYS A 389 -8.72 -3.20 -17.41
CA LYS A 389 -7.39 -3.69 -17.77
C LYS A 389 -6.32 -2.73 -17.28
N VAL A 390 -5.25 -3.29 -16.72
CA VAL A 390 -4.02 -2.57 -16.36
C VAL A 390 -2.88 -3.08 -17.23
N THR A 391 -2.06 -2.18 -17.74
CA THR A 391 -0.82 -2.51 -18.46
C THR A 391 0.35 -1.80 -17.80
N CYS A 392 1.39 -2.56 -17.45
CA CYS A 392 2.63 -2.04 -16.89
C CYS A 392 3.76 -2.26 -17.89
N GLY A 393 4.37 -1.18 -18.35
CA GLY A 393 5.60 -1.20 -19.14
C GLY A 393 6.81 -1.10 -18.22
N VAL A 394 7.69 -2.09 -18.28
CA VAL A 394 8.81 -2.25 -17.36
C VAL A 394 10.16 -2.25 -18.06
N ILE A 395 11.17 -1.77 -17.35
CA ILE A 395 12.58 -1.80 -17.74
C ILE A 395 13.42 -2.37 -16.60
N GLY A 396 14.36 -3.25 -16.92
CA GLY A 396 15.05 -4.11 -15.95
C GLY A 396 16.56 -4.08 -16.02
N ARG A 397 17.19 -4.76 -15.05
CA ARG A 397 18.64 -4.93 -14.97
C ARG A 397 19.11 -6.22 -15.62
N GLU A 398 18.52 -7.34 -15.20
CA GLU A 398 18.95 -8.69 -15.52
C GLU A 398 17.75 -9.65 -15.59
N VAL A 399 17.91 -10.80 -16.25
CA VAL A 399 16.97 -11.92 -16.16
C VAL A 399 17.68 -13.16 -15.66
N LEU A 400 17.19 -13.68 -14.53
CA LEU A 400 17.61 -14.94 -13.95
C LEU A 400 16.59 -16.05 -14.27
N PHE A 401 16.93 -17.28 -13.89
CA PHE A 401 16.01 -18.40 -13.93
C PHE A 401 15.80 -18.96 -12.53
N CYS A 402 14.60 -19.46 -12.25
CA CYS A 402 14.34 -20.19 -11.00
C CYS A 402 13.32 -21.31 -11.19
N SER A 403 13.11 -22.07 -10.13
CA SER A 403 11.93 -22.92 -9.97
C SER A 403 10.69 -22.05 -9.77
N LYS A 404 9.55 -22.49 -10.31
CA LYS A 404 8.24 -21.87 -10.06
C LYS A 404 7.94 -21.87 -8.55
N THR A 405 7.49 -20.74 -8.03
CA THR A 405 6.92 -20.60 -6.67
C THR A 405 5.45 -21.03 -6.67
N THR A 406 4.93 -21.50 -5.54
CA THR A 406 3.49 -21.72 -5.39
C THR A 406 2.78 -20.37 -5.33
N GLU A 407 2.00 -20.05 -6.34
CA GLU A 407 1.26 -18.79 -6.47
C GLU A 407 0.10 -18.69 -5.47
N THR A 408 -0.12 -17.49 -4.95
CA THR A 408 -1.30 -17.11 -4.16
C THR A 408 -2.04 -15.99 -4.87
N LEU A 409 -2.93 -16.35 -5.79
CA LEU A 409 -3.71 -15.40 -6.58
C LEU A 409 -4.83 -14.76 -5.74
N PRO A 410 -5.25 -13.52 -6.02
CA PRO A 410 -6.39 -12.89 -5.37
C PRO A 410 -7.65 -13.76 -5.52
N SER A 411 -8.42 -13.88 -4.45
CA SER A 411 -9.70 -14.61 -4.46
C SER A 411 -10.90 -13.73 -4.79
N VAL A 412 -10.70 -12.41 -4.86
CA VAL A 412 -11.72 -11.41 -5.17
C VAL A 412 -11.78 -11.13 -6.67
N ALA A 413 -12.99 -10.92 -7.18
CA ALA A 413 -13.21 -10.70 -8.60
C ALA A 413 -12.59 -9.38 -9.09
N PRO A 414 -12.12 -9.30 -10.35
CA PRO A 414 -11.67 -8.06 -10.94
C PRO A 414 -12.79 -7.03 -11.12
N PHE A 415 -12.41 -5.75 -11.12
CA PHE A 415 -13.34 -4.68 -11.50
C PHE A 415 -13.72 -4.83 -12.97
N ASN A 416 -14.99 -4.56 -13.29
CA ASN A 416 -15.48 -4.58 -14.67
C ASN A 416 -16.24 -3.29 -15.01
N TYR A 417 -16.60 -3.13 -16.27
CA TYR A 417 -17.22 -1.92 -16.79
C TYR A 417 -18.50 -1.48 -16.05
N THR A 418 -19.28 -2.40 -15.46
CA THR A 418 -20.51 -2.05 -14.73
C THR A 418 -20.25 -1.41 -13.38
N HIS A 419 -19.05 -1.60 -12.82
CA HIS A 419 -18.65 -1.01 -11.54
C HIS A 419 -18.24 0.46 -11.70
N GLY A 420 -17.97 0.93 -12.92
CA GLY A 420 -17.40 2.25 -13.20
C GLY A 420 -18.43 3.38 -13.20
N ALA A 421 -18.09 4.46 -12.50
CA ALA A 421 -18.77 5.75 -12.53
C ALA A 421 -17.77 6.83 -12.93
N PHE A 422 -18.15 7.69 -13.87
CA PHE A 422 -17.29 8.74 -14.42
C PHE A 422 -17.90 10.12 -14.15
N THR A 423 -17.08 11.05 -13.66
CA THR A 423 -17.47 12.45 -13.54
C THR A 423 -16.46 13.36 -14.25
N TYR A 424 -17.00 14.36 -14.94
CA TYR A 424 -16.25 15.45 -15.55
C TYR A 424 -16.72 16.74 -14.89
N ASN A 425 -15.80 17.46 -14.26
CA ASN A 425 -16.09 18.66 -13.48
C ASN A 425 -17.16 18.45 -12.38
N ASN A 426 -17.08 17.32 -11.68
CA ASN A 426 -18.05 16.86 -10.68
C ASN A 426 -19.47 16.59 -11.21
N LEU A 427 -19.66 16.58 -12.54
CA LEU A 427 -20.91 16.19 -13.18
C LEU A 427 -20.81 14.75 -13.69
N SER A 428 -21.78 13.92 -13.32
CA SER A 428 -21.89 12.56 -13.85
C SER A 428 -22.05 12.59 -15.37
N THR A 429 -21.16 11.88 -16.08
CA THR A 429 -21.12 11.89 -17.55
C THR A 429 -21.03 10.45 -18.06
N ASN A 430 -21.89 10.11 -19.03
CA ASN A 430 -21.87 8.77 -19.63
C ASN A 430 -20.74 8.67 -20.65
N VAL A 431 -19.83 7.70 -20.44
CA VAL A 431 -18.72 7.42 -21.35
C VAL A 431 -18.85 6.03 -21.96
N LYS A 432 -18.45 5.88 -23.24
CA LYS A 432 -18.40 4.57 -23.93
C LYS A 432 -17.13 3.80 -23.62
N ASN A 433 -16.04 4.52 -23.37
CA ASN A 433 -14.75 3.99 -22.96
C ASN A 433 -13.96 5.11 -22.26
N ILE A 434 -12.95 4.70 -21.51
CA ILE A 434 -11.93 5.57 -20.96
C ILE A 434 -10.61 4.83 -20.87
N SER A 435 -9.53 5.50 -21.26
CA SER A 435 -8.17 5.06 -20.98
C SER A 435 -7.28 6.22 -20.57
N PHE A 436 -6.30 5.94 -19.71
CA PHE A 436 -5.24 6.88 -19.42
C PHE A 436 -3.92 6.13 -19.21
N SER A 437 -2.83 6.83 -19.50
CA SER A 437 -1.47 6.36 -19.29
C SER A 437 -0.64 7.40 -18.54
N LEU A 438 0.16 6.90 -17.62
CA LEU A 438 1.29 7.57 -16.99
C LEU A 438 2.56 7.08 -17.68
N ASN A 439 3.42 8.02 -18.07
CA ASN A 439 4.78 7.76 -18.52
C ASN A 439 5.76 8.45 -17.57
N ASN A 440 6.59 7.65 -16.88
CA ASN A 440 7.62 8.12 -15.96
C ASN A 440 8.85 8.69 -16.66
N ASN A 441 9.01 8.47 -17.97
CA ASN A 441 10.14 8.94 -18.77
C ASN A 441 11.50 8.54 -18.15
N LEU A 442 11.63 7.26 -17.80
CA LEU A 442 12.84 6.69 -17.22
C LEU A 442 13.96 6.59 -18.27
N ASN A 443 15.20 6.80 -17.82
CA ASN A 443 16.37 6.61 -18.66
C ASN A 443 16.63 5.12 -18.91
N LYS A 444 16.51 4.69 -20.16
CA LYS A 444 16.68 3.29 -20.58
C LYS A 444 18.13 2.92 -20.90
N ASP A 445 19.04 3.90 -20.94
CA ASP A 445 20.41 3.75 -21.40
C ASP A 445 21.45 4.14 -20.33
N ARG A 446 21.20 3.80 -19.06
CA ARG A 446 22.15 4.03 -17.95
C ARG A 446 23.26 2.98 -17.87
N PHE A 447 23.92 2.69 -19.00
CA PHE A 447 25.05 1.77 -19.07
C PHE A 447 26.37 2.51 -18.92
N PHE A 448 27.32 1.91 -18.21
CA PHE A 448 28.67 2.48 -17.98
C PHE A 448 29.75 1.45 -18.31
N ILE A 449 30.93 1.95 -18.69
CA ILE A 449 32.10 1.11 -18.96
C ILE A 449 32.40 0.23 -17.73
N GLY A 450 32.57 -1.07 -17.95
CA GLY A 450 32.86 -2.04 -16.89
C GLY A 450 31.65 -2.88 -16.44
N SER A 451 30.44 -2.60 -16.93
CA SER A 451 29.24 -3.40 -16.65
C SER A 451 28.45 -3.68 -17.93
N ARG A 452 27.87 -4.87 -18.02
CA ARG A 452 26.86 -5.24 -19.04
C ARG A 452 25.43 -4.89 -18.60
N TYR A 453 25.24 -4.62 -17.32
CA TYR A 453 23.97 -4.32 -16.68
C TYR A 453 23.77 -2.81 -16.54
N THR A 454 22.53 -2.35 -16.71
CA THR A 454 22.18 -0.95 -16.49
C THR A 454 22.32 -0.59 -15.01
N SER A 455 22.68 0.66 -14.73
CA SER A 455 22.42 1.27 -13.43
C SER A 455 20.94 1.58 -13.28
N GLU A 456 20.48 1.78 -12.04
CA GLU A 456 19.07 2.00 -11.72
C GLU A 456 18.41 3.08 -12.60
N PRO A 457 17.36 2.79 -13.38
CA PRO A 457 16.72 3.81 -14.19
C PRO A 457 16.13 4.95 -13.36
N THR A 458 16.43 6.19 -13.73
CA THR A 458 15.90 7.40 -13.09
C THR A 458 15.12 8.23 -14.11
N ARG A 459 14.17 9.05 -13.65
CA ARG A 459 13.44 9.96 -14.53
C ARG A 459 14.41 10.96 -15.17
N THR A 460 14.31 11.16 -16.49
CA THR A 460 15.13 12.15 -17.24
C THR A 460 14.34 13.35 -17.72
N GLY A 461 13.00 13.22 -17.75
CA GLY A 461 12.09 14.28 -18.13
C GLY A 461 10.95 14.41 -17.12
N LYS A 462 10.04 15.34 -17.40
CA LYS A 462 8.78 15.43 -16.68
C LYS A 462 7.97 14.17 -16.94
N LEU A 463 7.32 13.63 -15.91
CA LEU A 463 6.31 12.61 -16.11
C LEU A 463 5.16 13.17 -16.96
N GLU A 464 4.47 12.31 -17.69
CA GLU A 464 3.33 12.69 -18.51
C GLU A 464 2.14 11.80 -18.22
N VAL A 465 0.97 12.41 -17.97
CA VAL A 465 -0.29 11.71 -17.77
C VAL A 465 -1.25 12.16 -18.87
N THR A 466 -1.60 11.23 -19.76
CA THR A 466 -2.48 11.50 -20.92
C THR A 466 -3.56 10.45 -20.98
N GLY A 467 -4.69 10.77 -21.58
CA GLY A 467 -5.76 9.80 -21.76
C GLY A 467 -6.77 10.22 -22.79
N LYS A 468 -7.81 9.41 -22.93
CA LYS A 468 -8.94 9.65 -23.81
C LYS A 468 -10.19 9.04 -23.19
N PHE A 469 -11.32 9.73 -23.34
CA PHE A 469 -12.63 9.15 -23.13
C PHE A 469 -13.53 9.49 -24.32
N THR A 470 -14.54 8.66 -24.56
CA THR A 470 -15.50 8.86 -25.65
C THR A 470 -16.90 9.08 -25.08
N VAL A 471 -17.58 10.14 -25.52
CA VAL A 471 -18.98 10.45 -25.18
C VAL A 471 -19.87 10.49 -26.42
N GLU A 472 -21.18 10.52 -26.22
CA GLU A 472 -22.11 10.93 -27.27
C GLU A 472 -22.10 12.45 -27.38
N PHE A 473 -22.05 12.99 -28.60
CA PHE A 473 -22.03 14.43 -28.83
C PHE A 473 -23.45 15.01 -28.70
N ASP A 474 -23.73 15.64 -27.56
CA ASP A 474 -25.03 16.25 -27.24
C ASP A 474 -24.97 17.78 -27.05
N SER A 475 -23.77 18.34 -26.89
CA SER A 475 -23.52 19.74 -26.54
C SER A 475 -22.12 20.19 -26.98
N THR A 476 -21.91 21.51 -27.08
CA THR A 476 -20.58 22.08 -27.42
C THR A 476 -19.69 22.28 -26.21
N ASP A 477 -20.14 22.01 -24.98
CA ASP A 477 -19.45 22.36 -23.74
C ASP A 477 -18.03 21.78 -23.67
N LEU A 478 -17.86 20.50 -24.00
CA LEU A 478 -16.54 19.86 -24.06
C LEU A 478 -15.66 20.45 -25.15
N TYR A 479 -16.25 20.80 -26.30
CA TYR A 479 -15.51 21.43 -27.39
C TYR A 479 -15.07 22.86 -27.04
N ASP A 480 -15.92 23.61 -26.34
CA ASP A 480 -15.61 24.95 -25.83
C ASP A 480 -14.53 24.89 -24.73
N ASP A 481 -14.59 23.89 -23.84
CA ASP A 481 -13.53 23.61 -22.86
C ASP A 481 -12.18 23.27 -23.51
N PHE A 482 -12.19 22.48 -24.59
CA PHE A 482 -11.01 22.23 -25.41
C PHE A 482 -10.46 23.54 -26.01
N ARG A 483 -11.30 24.33 -26.67
CA ARG A 483 -10.88 25.59 -27.32
C ARG A 483 -10.34 26.62 -26.34
N ALA A 484 -10.91 26.70 -25.15
CA ALA A 484 -10.51 27.62 -24.10
C ALA A 484 -9.35 27.07 -23.23
N ALA A 485 -8.93 25.82 -23.45
CA ALA A 485 -7.98 25.10 -22.60
C ALA A 485 -8.39 25.14 -21.11
N THR A 486 -9.69 24.97 -20.87
CA THR A 486 -10.30 25.02 -19.53
C THR A 486 -9.82 23.84 -18.70
N SER A 487 -9.44 24.11 -17.45
CA SER A 487 -9.06 23.09 -16.49
C SER A 487 -10.30 22.50 -15.82
N ARG A 488 -10.45 21.17 -15.85
CA ARG A 488 -11.57 20.45 -15.24
C ARG A 488 -11.07 19.30 -14.39
N ALA A 489 -11.78 18.96 -13.31
CA ALA A 489 -11.54 17.74 -12.57
C ALA A 489 -12.12 16.53 -13.32
N LEU A 490 -11.47 15.39 -13.26
CA LEU A 490 -11.95 14.11 -13.76
C LEU A 490 -11.82 13.07 -12.65
N VAL A 491 -12.91 12.36 -12.36
CA VAL A 491 -12.90 11.25 -11.40
C VAL A 491 -13.47 10.01 -12.06
N LEU A 492 -12.76 8.90 -11.92
CA LEU A 492 -13.21 7.57 -12.29
C LEU A 492 -13.25 6.69 -11.04
N LEU A 493 -14.44 6.26 -10.64
CA LEU A 493 -14.66 5.43 -9.45
C LEU A 493 -15.21 4.07 -9.89
N PHE A 494 -14.54 2.99 -9.49
CA PHE A 494 -15.07 1.64 -9.57
C PHE A 494 -15.53 1.17 -8.20
N THR A 495 -16.78 0.74 -8.08
CA THR A 495 -17.35 0.15 -6.86
C THR A 495 -17.68 -1.31 -7.09
N GLY A 496 -16.94 -2.19 -6.43
CA GLY A 496 -17.10 -3.64 -6.47
C GLY A 496 -18.13 -4.16 -5.46
N GLY A 497 -17.97 -5.42 -5.08
CA GLY A 497 -18.83 -6.06 -4.08
C GLY A 497 -18.65 -5.47 -2.68
N THR A 498 -19.66 -5.65 -1.83
CA THR A 498 -19.55 -5.36 -0.39
C THR A 498 -18.50 -6.27 0.26
N ILE A 499 -17.66 -5.70 1.11
CA ILE A 499 -16.67 -6.45 1.89
C ILE A 499 -17.40 -7.29 2.93
N SER A 500 -17.06 -8.57 3.01
CA SER A 500 -17.73 -9.52 3.91
C SER A 500 -17.72 -9.01 5.37
N GLY A 501 -18.91 -8.96 5.98
CA GLY A 501 -19.09 -8.50 7.36
C GLY A 501 -18.91 -6.99 7.56
N LYS A 502 -18.95 -6.18 6.49
CA LYS A 502 -18.77 -4.71 6.54
C LYS A 502 -19.83 -4.00 5.69
N THR A 503 -20.06 -2.73 5.98
CA THR A 503 -20.91 -1.83 5.17
C THR A 503 -20.16 -1.22 3.98
N GLN A 504 -18.84 -1.34 3.96
CA GLN A 504 -17.95 -0.80 2.92
C GLN A 504 -17.83 -1.77 1.74
N SER A 505 -17.65 -1.24 0.53
CA SER A 505 -17.38 -2.00 -0.68
C SER A 505 -15.91 -1.91 -1.09
N TYR A 506 -15.45 -2.87 -1.89
CA TYR A 506 -14.19 -2.72 -2.59
C TYR A 506 -14.27 -1.54 -3.55
N THR A 507 -13.32 -0.61 -3.50
CA THR A 507 -13.31 0.54 -4.41
C THR A 507 -11.93 0.80 -5.01
N LEU A 508 -11.94 1.32 -6.23
CA LEU A 508 -10.77 1.89 -6.90
C LEU A 508 -11.17 3.22 -7.51
N GLN A 509 -10.59 4.31 -7.03
CA GLN A 509 -10.85 5.67 -7.48
C GLN A 509 -9.58 6.29 -8.06
N ILE A 510 -9.72 6.90 -9.23
CA ILE A 510 -8.69 7.71 -9.88
C ILE A 510 -9.17 9.14 -9.89
N ASP A 511 -8.45 10.01 -9.18
CA ASP A 511 -8.75 11.43 -9.09
C ASP A 511 -7.72 12.23 -9.86
N MET A 512 -8.15 12.92 -10.92
CA MET A 512 -7.35 13.87 -11.67
C MET A 512 -7.89 15.28 -11.41
N PRO A 513 -7.27 16.07 -10.52
CA PRO A 513 -7.84 17.35 -10.09
C PRO A 513 -7.84 18.42 -11.19
N ALA A 514 -6.92 18.31 -12.16
CA ALA A 514 -6.81 19.25 -13.27
C ALA A 514 -6.42 18.54 -14.57
N ILE A 515 -7.38 18.31 -15.45
CA ILE A 515 -7.16 17.91 -16.83
C ILE A 515 -7.49 19.05 -17.78
N LYS A 516 -6.86 19.05 -18.95
CA LYS A 516 -7.30 19.84 -20.10
C LYS A 516 -7.47 18.93 -21.30
N LEU A 517 -8.54 19.13 -22.05
CA LEU A 517 -8.72 18.48 -23.33
C LEU A 517 -7.65 19.00 -24.30
N THR A 518 -7.07 18.10 -25.09
CA THR A 518 -5.94 18.41 -25.99
C THR A 518 -6.31 18.29 -27.46
N GLY A 519 -7.54 17.90 -27.77
CA GLY A 519 -7.98 17.72 -29.13
C GLY A 519 -9.36 17.11 -29.23
N GLY A 520 -9.65 16.60 -30.42
CA GLY A 520 -10.93 16.03 -30.76
C GLY A 520 -11.87 17.07 -31.38
N VAL A 521 -12.55 16.65 -32.44
CA VAL A 521 -13.69 17.36 -33.01
C VAL A 521 -14.82 16.35 -33.24
N PRO A 522 -16.07 16.68 -32.91
CA PRO A 522 -17.20 15.82 -33.23
C PRO A 522 -17.34 15.72 -34.75
N MET A 523 -17.31 14.50 -35.29
CA MET A 523 -17.42 14.25 -36.73
C MET A 523 -18.56 13.27 -37.02
N ALA A 524 -19.43 13.62 -37.97
CA ALA A 524 -20.42 12.69 -38.49
C ALA A 524 -19.76 11.77 -39.53
N THR A 525 -19.42 10.55 -39.13
CA THR A 525 -18.80 9.55 -40.01
C THR A 525 -19.81 8.58 -40.63
N GLU A 526 -20.98 8.43 -40.02
CA GLU A 526 -22.06 7.56 -40.47
C GLU A 526 -23.44 8.07 -40.02
N ALA A 527 -24.52 7.46 -40.53
CA ALA A 527 -25.88 7.75 -40.08
C ALA A 527 -26.09 7.12 -38.69
N GLY A 528 -26.01 7.93 -37.63
CA GLY A 528 -26.14 7.46 -36.25
C GLY A 528 -25.86 8.55 -35.21
N ILE A 529 -25.74 8.15 -33.94
CA ILE A 529 -25.28 9.05 -32.86
C ILE A 529 -23.83 9.43 -33.15
N ILE A 530 -23.54 10.74 -33.11
CA ILE A 530 -22.18 11.23 -33.28
C ILE A 530 -21.42 10.96 -31.97
N LEU A 531 -20.27 10.31 -32.07
CA LEU A 531 -19.36 10.12 -30.94
C LEU A 531 -18.31 11.23 -30.91
N TYR A 532 -17.94 11.64 -29.71
CA TYR A 532 -16.89 12.63 -29.49
C TYR A 532 -15.74 12.05 -28.66
N ASP A 533 -14.61 11.84 -29.33
CA ASP A 533 -13.34 11.45 -28.70
C ASP A 533 -12.67 12.67 -28.06
N CYS A 534 -12.51 12.61 -26.74
CA CYS A 534 -11.96 13.67 -25.91
C CYS A 534 -10.59 13.27 -25.36
N PRO A 535 -9.48 13.43 -26.12
CA PRO A 535 -8.14 13.26 -25.58
C PRO A 535 -7.83 14.36 -24.57
N PHE A 536 -7.11 14.02 -23.51
CA PHE A 536 -6.75 14.94 -22.43
C PHE A 536 -5.32 14.73 -21.93
N LYS A 537 -4.81 15.76 -21.25
CA LYS A 537 -3.58 15.71 -20.44
C LYS A 537 -3.91 16.17 -19.02
N ALA A 538 -3.42 15.46 -18.02
CA ALA A 538 -3.53 15.85 -16.62
C ALA A 538 -2.34 16.71 -16.20
N TYR A 539 -2.57 17.59 -15.23
CA TYR A 539 -1.62 18.57 -14.73
C TYR A 539 -1.66 18.61 -13.20
N LYS A 540 -0.53 18.95 -12.58
CA LYS A 540 -0.46 19.35 -11.17
C LYS A 540 -1.45 20.48 -10.85
N SER A 541 -2.14 20.39 -9.70
CA SER A 541 -3.08 21.40 -9.19
C SER A 541 -2.77 21.72 -7.71
N GLY A 542 -2.20 22.89 -7.44
CA GLY A 542 -1.82 23.25 -6.06
C GLY A 542 -0.76 22.31 -5.48
N SER A 543 -1.06 21.67 -4.35
CA SER A 543 -0.23 20.62 -3.73
C SER A 543 -0.42 19.24 -4.38
N ASP A 544 -1.56 19.01 -5.04
CA ASP A 544 -1.86 17.74 -5.68
C ASP A 544 -1.11 17.60 -7.01
N LYS A 545 -0.52 16.43 -7.24
CA LYS A 545 0.13 16.06 -8.52
C LYS A 545 -0.93 15.71 -9.57
N GLU A 546 -0.53 15.20 -10.72
CA GLU A 546 -1.39 14.99 -11.89
C GLU A 546 -2.59 14.08 -11.60
N PHE A 547 -2.41 13.04 -10.79
CA PHE A 547 -3.50 12.23 -10.25
C PHE A 547 -3.10 11.48 -8.98
N LYS A 548 -4.09 10.92 -8.30
CA LYS A 548 -3.92 9.94 -7.22
C LYS A 548 -4.84 8.73 -7.46
N ILE A 549 -4.45 7.60 -6.87
CA ILE A 549 -5.27 6.39 -6.80
C ILE A 549 -5.70 6.21 -5.35
N THR A 550 -7.00 6.04 -5.11
CA THR A 550 -7.54 5.63 -3.80
C THR A 550 -8.14 4.24 -3.91
N ILE A 551 -7.74 3.30 -3.05
CA ILE A 551 -8.25 1.93 -3.03
C ILE A 551 -8.79 1.62 -1.66
N VAL A 552 -9.96 0.98 -1.59
CA VAL A 552 -10.49 0.43 -0.33
C VAL A 552 -10.62 -1.07 -0.47
N ASN A 553 -9.94 -1.82 0.40
CA ASN A 553 -9.97 -3.28 0.40
C ASN A 553 -9.49 -3.90 1.73
N THR A 554 -9.25 -5.21 1.79
CA THR A 554 -8.89 -5.92 3.04
C THR A 554 -7.41 -6.28 3.17
N VAL A 555 -6.61 -5.92 2.17
CA VAL A 555 -5.16 -6.19 2.17
C VAL A 555 -4.39 -4.93 2.50
N ILE A 556 -3.30 -5.12 3.24
CA ILE A 556 -2.27 -4.10 3.37
C ILE A 556 -1.50 -4.01 2.06
N SER A 557 -1.16 -2.79 1.68
CA SER A 557 -0.55 -2.47 0.41
C SER A 557 0.96 -2.72 0.38
N ILE A 558 1.57 -3.15 1.51
CA ILE A 558 3.03 -3.20 1.78
C ILE A 558 3.82 -3.29 0.49
#